data_AF-D1MWM8-F1
#
_entry.id   AF-D1MWM8-F1
#
_cell.length_a   1.000
_cell.length_b   1.000
_cell.length_c   1.000
_cell.angle_alpha   90.00
_cell.angle_beta   90.00
_cell.angle_gamma   90.00
#
_symmetry.space_group_name_H-M   'P 1'
#
loop_
_entity.id
_entity.type
_entity.pdbx_description
1 polymer ?
#
loop_
_entity_poly.entity_id
_entity_poly.type
_entity_poly.pdbx_seq_one_letter_code
_entity_poly.pdbx_strand_id
1 'polypeptide(L)'
;MAQTREHILLARQVGVPYIVVFLNKCDMVDDEELLELVELEVRDLLSEYDFPGDDTPIIAGSALKALEGDEKYEDKIMELMDAVDEYIPTPERDTDKPFMMPVEDVFSITGRGTVATGRVERGKVEVGNEVEIVGINPDITKTTVTGLEMFRKTLDYAEAGDNVGALLRGVTRENIERGQVLAAPGTITPHTKFEAEVYVLTKEEGGRHTPFLSNYRPQFYFRTTDITGVITLPEDTPMVMPGDNVTMSVELINPVAI
;
A
#
# COMPACT_ATOMS: atom_id res chain seq x y z
N MET A 1 -13.91 15.79 -3.56
CA MET A 1 -14.45 15.40 -2.22
C MET A 1 -13.30 15.25 -1.23
N ALA A 2 -13.56 15.33 0.09
CA ALA A 2 -12.52 15.22 1.12
C ALA A 2 -11.71 13.91 1.03
N GLN A 3 -12.39 12.77 0.83
CA GLN A 3 -11.72 11.47 0.69
C GLN A 3 -10.91 11.34 -0.61
N THR A 4 -11.31 12.01 -1.70
CA THR A 4 -10.52 12.02 -2.95
C THR A 4 -9.15 12.65 -2.73
N ARG A 5 -9.13 13.80 -2.05
CA ARG A 5 -7.92 14.51 -1.65
C ARG A 5 -7.05 13.63 -0.76
N GLU A 6 -7.64 13.04 0.28
CA GLU A 6 -6.93 12.16 1.21
C GLU A 6 -6.34 10.93 0.53
N HIS A 7 -7.06 10.28 -0.39
CA HIS A 7 -6.56 9.12 -1.12
C HIS A 7 -5.39 9.45 -2.06
N ILE A 8 -5.45 10.58 -2.78
CA ILE A 8 -4.35 11.01 -3.66
C ILE A 8 -3.10 11.31 -2.83
N LEU A 9 -3.27 12.05 -1.73
CA LEU A 9 -2.20 12.32 -0.78
C LEU A 9 -1.59 11.03 -0.23
N LEU A 10 -2.41 10.09 0.26
CA LEU A 10 -1.93 8.82 0.79
C LEU A 10 -1.24 7.98 -0.29
N ALA A 11 -1.78 7.94 -1.51
CA ALA A 11 -1.18 7.25 -2.64
C ALA A 11 0.25 7.75 -2.89
N ARG A 12 0.46 9.08 -2.87
CA ARG A 12 1.81 9.65 -2.98
C ARG A 12 2.72 9.20 -1.84
N GLN A 13 2.24 9.26 -0.59
CA GLN A 13 3.03 8.94 0.59
C GLN A 13 3.41 7.45 0.67
N VAL A 14 2.56 6.55 0.20
CA VAL A 14 2.87 5.10 0.13
C VAL A 14 3.58 4.70 -1.16
N GLY A 15 3.98 5.67 -1.98
CA GLY A 15 4.80 5.45 -3.17
C GLY A 15 4.06 4.89 -4.38
N VAL A 16 2.76 5.18 -4.54
CA VAL A 16 2.03 4.88 -5.78
C VAL A 16 2.55 5.81 -6.89
N PRO A 17 3.15 5.28 -7.97
CA PRO A 17 3.85 6.10 -8.95
C PRO A 17 2.93 6.68 -10.05
N TYR A 18 1.82 6.01 -10.36
CA TYR A 18 0.90 6.38 -11.44
C TYR A 18 -0.55 6.29 -10.97
N ILE A 19 -1.37 7.22 -11.46
CA ILE A 19 -2.82 7.23 -11.28
C ILE A 19 -3.45 7.31 -12.66
N VAL A 20 -4.54 6.56 -12.88
CA VAL A 20 -5.47 6.73 -13.99
C VAL A 20 -6.82 7.05 -13.37
N VAL A 21 -7.55 8.01 -13.95
CA VAL A 21 -8.82 8.48 -13.39
C VAL A 21 -9.99 7.99 -14.24
N PHE A 22 -11.03 7.51 -13.56
CA PHE A 22 -12.33 7.24 -14.17
C PHE A 22 -13.39 8.17 -13.57
N LEU A 23 -13.86 9.14 -14.35
CA LEU A 23 -15.00 10.00 -14.00
C LEU A 23 -16.28 9.18 -14.15
N ASN A 24 -16.71 8.56 -13.05
CA ASN A 24 -17.87 7.69 -13.03
C ASN A 24 -19.19 8.48 -12.91
N LYS A 25 -20.29 7.81 -13.25
CA LYS A 25 -21.69 8.32 -13.19
C LYS A 25 -21.99 9.43 -14.20
N CYS A 26 -21.31 9.46 -15.35
CA CYS A 26 -21.62 10.39 -16.42
C CYS A 26 -23.01 10.15 -17.04
N ASP A 27 -23.66 9.01 -16.78
CA ASP A 27 -25.07 8.78 -17.14
C ASP A 27 -26.06 9.64 -16.34
N MET A 28 -25.60 10.24 -15.24
CA MET A 28 -26.41 11.11 -14.37
C MET A 28 -26.15 12.59 -14.63
N VAL A 29 -25.26 12.93 -15.56
CA VAL A 29 -24.82 14.30 -15.84
C VAL A 29 -24.96 14.56 -17.34
N ASP A 30 -25.94 15.38 -17.70
CA ASP A 30 -26.21 15.74 -19.10
C ASP A 30 -25.45 17.01 -19.56
N ASP A 31 -24.74 17.66 -18.64
CA ASP A 31 -24.03 18.93 -18.87
C ASP A 31 -22.53 18.70 -19.10
N GLU A 32 -22.09 18.94 -20.35
CA GLU A 32 -20.70 18.78 -20.77
C GLU A 32 -19.77 19.80 -20.11
N GLU A 33 -20.23 21.04 -19.86
CA GLU A 33 -19.42 22.06 -19.18
C GLU A 33 -19.12 21.66 -17.73
N LEU A 34 -20.08 20.98 -17.07
CA LEU A 34 -19.88 20.47 -15.72
C LEU A 34 -18.83 19.34 -15.68
N LEU A 35 -18.81 18.46 -16.69
CA LEU A 35 -17.83 17.39 -16.79
C LEU A 35 -16.42 17.94 -17.01
N GLU A 36 -16.27 18.92 -17.91
CA GLU A 36 -15.00 19.61 -18.15
C GLU A 36 -14.49 20.32 -16.88
N LEU A 37 -15.39 20.96 -16.13
CA LEU A 37 -15.03 21.61 -14.86
C LEU A 37 -14.54 20.58 -13.83
N VAL A 38 -15.23 19.45 -13.69
CA VAL A 38 -14.82 18.38 -12.77
C VAL A 38 -13.48 17.78 -13.19
N GLU A 39 -13.25 17.60 -14.50
CA GLU A 39 -11.96 17.15 -15.01
C GLU A 39 -10.83 18.10 -14.60
N LEU A 40 -11.02 19.41 -14.81
CA LEU A 40 -10.05 20.44 -14.43
C LEU A 40 -9.76 20.40 -12.92
N GLU A 41 -10.79 20.33 -12.07
CA GLU A 41 -10.60 20.22 -10.62
C GLU A 41 -9.81 18.97 -10.21
N VAL A 42 -10.00 17.84 -10.90
CA VAL A 42 -9.25 16.61 -10.63
C VAL A 42 -7.79 16.74 -11.07
N ARG A 43 -7.53 17.36 -12.24
CA ARG A 43 -6.16 17.61 -12.71
C ARG A 43 -5.40 18.52 -11.76
N ASP A 44 -6.02 19.61 -11.32
CA ASP A 44 -5.45 20.52 -10.33
C ASP A 44 -5.14 19.80 -9.01
N LEU A 45 -6.06 18.95 -8.54
CA LEU A 45 -5.86 18.18 -7.30
C LEU A 45 -4.74 17.14 -7.41
N LEU A 46 -4.56 16.51 -8.58
CA LEU A 46 -3.43 15.61 -8.83
C LEU A 46 -2.10 16.38 -8.82
N SER A 47 -2.06 17.53 -9.50
CA SER A 47 -0.90 18.42 -9.56
C SER A 47 -0.53 18.97 -8.17
N GLU A 48 -1.52 19.23 -7.31
CA GLU A 48 -1.31 19.66 -5.91
C GLU A 48 -0.47 18.66 -5.09
N TYR A 49 -0.56 17.36 -5.41
CA TYR A 49 0.17 16.28 -4.72
C TYR A 49 1.25 15.63 -5.60
N ASP A 50 1.86 16.42 -6.50
CA ASP A 50 3.00 16.04 -7.34
C ASP A 50 2.75 14.84 -8.28
N PHE A 51 1.49 14.62 -8.68
CA PHE A 51 1.15 13.78 -9.82
C PHE A 51 1.07 14.65 -11.09
N PRO A 52 1.35 14.09 -12.28
CA PRO A 52 1.26 14.83 -13.54
C PRO A 52 -0.21 14.99 -13.95
N GLY A 53 -0.92 15.94 -13.32
CA GLY A 53 -2.36 16.15 -13.52
C GLY A 53 -2.74 16.39 -14.98
N ASP A 54 -1.94 17.16 -15.72
CA ASP A 54 -2.17 17.47 -17.13
C ASP A 54 -2.00 16.25 -18.06
N ASP A 55 -1.06 15.36 -17.76
CA ASP A 55 -0.76 14.17 -18.58
C ASP A 55 -1.54 12.93 -18.15
N THR A 56 -2.20 12.97 -16.98
CA THR A 56 -2.94 11.83 -16.43
C THR A 56 -4.15 11.50 -17.32
N PRO A 57 -4.32 10.23 -17.76
CA PRO A 57 -5.52 9.82 -18.49
C PRO A 57 -6.77 9.93 -17.60
N ILE A 58 -7.79 10.59 -18.14
CA ILE A 58 -9.09 10.73 -17.49
C ILE A 58 -10.16 10.22 -18.45
N ILE A 59 -10.86 9.16 -18.07
CA ILE A 59 -11.90 8.53 -18.89
C ILE A 59 -13.26 8.80 -18.23
N ALA A 60 -14.18 9.39 -18.97
CA ALA A 60 -15.54 9.68 -18.53
C ALA A 60 -16.51 8.57 -18.95
N GLY A 61 -17.29 8.03 -18.01
CA GLY A 61 -18.21 6.94 -18.28
C GLY A 61 -19.18 6.59 -17.15
N SER A 62 -19.86 5.47 -17.31
CA SER A 62 -20.79 4.94 -16.31
C SER A 62 -20.51 3.45 -16.09
N ALA A 63 -19.90 3.13 -14.95
CA ALA A 63 -19.64 1.75 -14.57
C ALA A 63 -20.96 0.96 -14.37
N LEU A 64 -22.04 1.64 -13.97
CA LEU A 64 -23.35 0.99 -13.79
C LEU A 64 -23.92 0.58 -15.15
N LYS A 65 -23.96 1.50 -16.12
CA LYS A 65 -24.51 1.20 -17.45
C LYS A 65 -23.67 0.19 -18.21
N ALA A 66 -22.35 0.25 -18.08
CA ALA A 66 -21.47 -0.78 -18.62
C ALA A 66 -21.81 -2.17 -18.05
N LEU A 67 -22.01 -2.28 -16.74
CA LEU A 67 -22.39 -3.54 -16.10
C LEU A 67 -23.80 -4.04 -16.51
N GLU A 68 -24.71 -3.13 -16.85
CA GLU A 68 -26.04 -3.43 -17.37
C GLU A 68 -26.03 -3.88 -18.85
N GLY A 69 -24.89 -3.80 -19.54
CA GLY A 69 -24.73 -4.21 -20.93
C GLY A 69 -24.93 -3.11 -21.97
N ASP A 70 -24.81 -1.84 -21.59
CA ASP A 70 -24.84 -0.72 -22.54
C ASP A 70 -23.48 -0.59 -23.25
N GLU A 71 -23.44 -1.00 -24.53
CA GLU A 71 -22.22 -1.03 -25.36
C GLU A 71 -21.43 0.29 -25.31
N LYS A 72 -22.11 1.44 -25.31
CA LYS A 72 -21.45 2.76 -25.25
C LYS A 72 -20.55 2.90 -24.01
N TYR A 73 -21.02 2.39 -22.88
CA TYR A 73 -20.30 2.49 -21.61
C TYR A 73 -19.37 1.31 -21.38
N GLU A 74 -19.64 0.13 -21.97
CA GLU A 74 -18.67 -0.97 -22.03
C GLU A 74 -17.39 -0.53 -22.77
N ASP A 75 -17.53 0.18 -23.89
CA ASP A 75 -16.40 0.74 -24.63
C ASP A 75 -15.55 1.69 -23.77
N LYS A 76 -16.19 2.47 -22.86
CA LYS A 76 -15.46 3.33 -21.91
C LYS A 76 -14.68 2.55 -20.87
N ILE A 77 -15.10 1.34 -20.51
CA ILE A 77 -14.31 0.47 -19.63
C ILE A 77 -13.11 -0.09 -20.40
N MET A 78 -13.29 -0.43 -21.68
CA MET A 78 -12.17 -0.86 -22.52
C MET A 78 -11.14 0.26 -22.71
N GLU A 79 -11.60 1.49 -22.98
CA GLU A 79 -10.75 2.68 -23.07
C GLU A 79 -9.98 2.95 -21.76
N LEU A 80 -10.62 2.73 -20.60
CA LEU A 80 -9.95 2.80 -19.30
C LEU A 80 -8.85 1.74 -19.17
N MET A 81 -9.08 0.50 -19.62
CA MET A 81 -8.08 -0.57 -19.58
C MET A 81 -6.93 -0.32 -20.56
N ASP A 82 -7.23 0.20 -21.75
CA ASP A 82 -6.21 0.60 -22.72
C ASP A 82 -5.31 1.70 -22.13
N ALA A 83 -5.90 2.71 -21.46
CA ALA A 83 -5.14 3.74 -20.77
C ALA A 83 -4.28 3.17 -19.62
N VAL A 84 -4.77 2.17 -18.89
CA VAL A 84 -3.97 1.47 -17.87
C VAL A 84 -2.77 0.77 -18.50
N ASP A 85 -2.97 0.04 -19.59
CA ASP A 85 -1.91 -0.70 -20.28
C ASP A 85 -0.85 0.21 -20.91
N GLU A 86 -1.26 1.37 -21.46
CA GLU A 86 -0.36 2.32 -22.11
C GLU A 86 0.35 3.27 -21.13
N TYR A 87 -0.36 3.75 -20.11
CA TYR A 87 0.15 4.80 -19.23
C TYR A 87 0.92 4.26 -18.02
N ILE A 88 0.54 3.10 -17.49
CA ILE A 88 1.20 2.50 -16.32
C ILE A 88 2.28 1.54 -16.83
N PRO A 89 3.57 1.92 -16.82
CA PRO A 89 4.62 1.02 -17.26
C PRO A 89 4.65 -0.23 -16.39
N THR A 90 5.00 -1.36 -17.00
CA THR A 90 5.30 -2.57 -16.21
C THR A 90 6.44 -2.24 -15.25
N PRO A 91 6.23 -2.33 -13.93
CA PRO A 91 7.25 -1.94 -12.97
C PRO A 91 8.46 -2.86 -13.08
N GLU A 92 9.65 -2.30 -12.92
CA GLU A 92 10.86 -3.10 -12.81
C GLU A 92 10.76 -3.95 -11.54
N ARG A 93 10.76 -5.27 -11.73
CA ARG A 93 10.63 -6.24 -10.64
C ARG A 93 12.02 -6.48 -10.06
N ASP A 94 12.19 -6.16 -8.78
CA ASP A 94 13.41 -6.41 -7.99
C ASP A 94 13.60 -7.92 -7.68
N THR A 95 13.65 -8.76 -8.71
CA THR A 95 13.71 -10.23 -8.56
C THR A 95 15.04 -10.75 -8.01
N ASP A 96 16.12 -9.99 -8.20
CA ASP A 96 17.47 -10.33 -7.71
C ASP A 96 17.69 -9.98 -6.23
N LYS A 97 16.81 -9.17 -5.63
CA LYS A 97 16.91 -8.83 -4.20
C LYS A 97 16.50 -10.03 -3.34
N PRO A 98 16.90 -10.08 -2.06
CA PRO A 98 16.41 -11.12 -1.17
C PRO A 98 14.89 -11.09 -1.00
N PHE A 99 14.27 -12.27 -1.03
CA PHE A 99 12.82 -12.43 -0.92
C PHE A 99 12.23 -11.65 0.26
N MET A 100 11.17 -10.89 0.00
CA MET A 100 10.33 -10.33 1.04
C MET A 100 8.88 -10.20 0.56
N MET A 101 7.94 -10.65 1.38
CA MET A 101 6.50 -10.57 1.15
C MET A 101 5.80 -10.10 2.43
N PRO A 102 5.22 -8.90 2.47
CA PRO A 102 4.38 -8.45 3.58
C PRO A 102 3.14 -9.33 3.72
N VAL A 103 2.80 -9.70 4.96
CA VAL A 103 1.62 -10.49 5.26
C VAL A 103 0.41 -9.56 5.34
N GLU A 104 -0.55 -9.76 4.45
CA GLU A 104 -1.81 -9.03 4.37
C GLU A 104 -2.93 -9.74 5.12
N ASP A 105 -2.99 -11.08 5.02
CA ASP A 105 -3.98 -11.92 5.71
C ASP A 105 -3.43 -13.32 5.98
N VAL A 106 -4.05 -14.02 6.92
CA VAL A 106 -3.66 -15.35 7.38
C VAL A 106 -4.88 -16.27 7.47
N PHE A 107 -4.84 -17.36 6.72
CA PHE A 107 -5.87 -18.38 6.67
C PHE A 107 -5.38 -19.70 7.23
N SER A 108 -6.26 -20.44 7.90
CA SER A 108 -6.02 -21.84 8.24
C SER A 108 -6.88 -22.72 7.35
N ILE A 109 -6.23 -23.55 6.53
CA ILE A 109 -6.89 -24.45 5.60
C ILE A 109 -6.88 -25.86 6.20
N THR A 110 -8.07 -26.36 6.53
CA THR A 110 -8.26 -27.69 7.13
C THR A 110 -7.56 -28.76 6.29
N GLY A 111 -6.64 -29.49 6.92
CA GLY A 111 -5.88 -30.58 6.28
C GLY A 111 -4.69 -30.14 5.40
N ARG A 112 -4.46 -28.84 5.21
CA ARG A 112 -3.27 -28.32 4.49
C ARG A 112 -2.32 -27.55 5.42
N GLY A 113 -2.84 -26.69 6.30
CA GLY A 113 -2.05 -25.87 7.21
C GLY A 113 -2.35 -24.37 7.08
N THR A 114 -1.43 -23.53 7.56
CA THR A 114 -1.57 -22.07 7.56
C THR A 114 -1.05 -21.46 6.26
N VAL A 115 -1.86 -20.60 5.64
CA VAL A 115 -1.53 -19.86 4.43
C VAL A 115 -1.43 -18.37 4.78
N ALA A 116 -0.30 -17.75 4.48
CA ALA A 116 -0.12 -16.30 4.55
C ALA A 116 -0.26 -15.71 3.15
N THR A 117 -1.09 -14.69 2.99
CA THR A 117 -1.28 -14.02 1.69
C THR A 117 -0.62 -12.66 1.66
N GLY A 118 -0.09 -12.28 0.50
CA GLY A 118 0.36 -10.93 0.23
C GLY A 118 1.03 -10.78 -1.12
N ARG A 119 1.33 -9.54 -1.49
CA ARG A 119 2.17 -9.25 -2.66
C ARG A 119 3.65 -9.47 -2.33
N VAL A 120 4.37 -10.22 -3.15
CA VAL A 120 5.83 -10.29 -3.05
C VAL A 120 6.40 -8.91 -3.39
N GLU A 121 7.04 -8.25 -2.42
CA GLU A 121 7.59 -6.90 -2.61
C GLU A 121 8.89 -6.95 -3.41
N ARG A 122 9.73 -7.94 -3.13
CA ARG A 122 11.02 -8.13 -3.80
C ARG A 122 11.48 -9.58 -3.73
N GLY A 123 12.40 -9.92 -4.61
CA GLY A 123 13.03 -11.24 -4.70
C GLY A 123 12.12 -12.32 -5.27
N LYS A 124 12.52 -13.56 -5.01
CA LYS A 124 11.83 -14.77 -5.46
C LYS A 124 11.80 -15.81 -4.34
N VAL A 125 10.70 -16.56 -4.25
CA VAL A 125 10.59 -17.74 -3.38
C VAL A 125 10.08 -18.93 -4.17
N GLU A 126 10.67 -20.09 -3.92
CA GLU A 126 10.27 -21.36 -4.52
C GLU A 126 9.67 -22.29 -3.46
N VAL A 127 8.80 -23.21 -3.89
CA VAL A 127 8.32 -24.27 -3.00
C VAL A 127 9.51 -25.09 -2.49
N GLY A 128 9.59 -25.23 -1.17
CA GLY A 128 10.69 -25.89 -0.47
C GLY A 128 11.74 -24.94 0.11
N ASN A 129 11.71 -23.64 -0.22
CA ASN A 129 12.61 -22.66 0.40
C ASN A 129 12.28 -22.43 1.88
N GLU A 130 13.32 -22.22 2.68
CA GLU A 130 13.20 -21.72 4.05
C GLU A 130 12.96 -20.21 4.03
N VAL A 131 12.05 -19.74 4.89
CA VAL A 131 11.72 -18.33 5.09
C VAL A 131 11.64 -18.02 6.58
N GLU A 132 11.83 -16.75 6.92
CA GLU A 132 11.66 -16.22 8.26
C GLU A 132 10.39 -15.37 8.34
N ILE A 133 9.65 -15.52 9.44
CA ILE A 133 8.54 -14.64 9.82
C ILE A 133 9.11 -13.58 10.74
N VAL A 134 9.07 -12.32 10.30
CA VAL A 134 9.76 -11.19 10.95
C VAL A 134 8.78 -10.06 11.25
N GLY A 135 8.91 -9.44 12.42
CA GLY A 135 8.12 -8.29 12.87
C GLY A 135 7.03 -8.65 13.87
N ILE A 136 6.49 -7.63 14.53
CA ILE A 136 5.52 -7.59 15.64
C ILE A 136 5.99 -8.33 16.90
N ASN A 137 6.44 -9.56 16.74
CA ASN A 137 7.10 -10.37 17.75
C ASN A 137 8.62 -10.18 17.67
N PRO A 138 9.31 -10.12 18.82
CA PRO A 138 10.77 -9.96 18.85
C PRO A 138 11.52 -11.19 18.34
N ASP A 139 10.91 -12.37 18.47
CA ASP A 139 11.51 -13.64 18.05
C ASP A 139 11.23 -13.91 16.56
N ILE A 140 12.29 -14.15 15.80
CA ILE A 140 12.20 -14.55 14.40
C ILE A 140 11.89 -16.05 14.33
N THR A 141 10.81 -16.41 13.65
CA THR A 141 10.42 -17.81 13.46
C THR A 141 10.78 -18.30 12.06
N LYS A 142 11.50 -19.42 11.98
CA LYS A 142 11.83 -20.07 10.71
C LYS A 142 10.75 -21.07 10.30
N THR A 143 10.45 -21.12 9.02
CA THR A 143 9.54 -22.11 8.42
C THR A 143 9.94 -22.41 6.98
N THR A 144 9.27 -23.38 6.37
CA THR A 144 9.47 -23.76 4.97
C THR A 144 8.19 -23.48 4.19
N VAL A 145 8.31 -22.83 3.04
CA VAL A 145 7.20 -22.70 2.09
C VAL A 145 6.96 -24.07 1.46
N THR A 146 5.75 -24.60 1.60
CA THR A 146 5.37 -25.94 1.12
C THR A 146 4.38 -25.93 -0.04
N GLY A 147 3.88 -24.74 -0.38
CA GLY A 147 3.03 -24.52 -1.54
C GLY A 147 2.87 -23.03 -1.78
N LEU A 148 2.71 -22.67 -3.05
CA LEU A 148 2.41 -21.32 -3.50
C LEU A 148 1.18 -21.37 -4.40
N GLU A 149 0.25 -20.44 -4.20
CA GLU A 149 -1.00 -20.39 -4.96
C GLU A 149 -1.36 -18.94 -5.32
N MET A 150 -1.76 -18.71 -6.58
CA MET A 150 -2.33 -17.45 -7.05
C MET A 150 -3.65 -17.76 -7.78
N PHE A 151 -4.77 -17.17 -7.34
CA PHE A 151 -6.10 -17.37 -7.94
C PHE A 151 -6.46 -18.85 -8.19
N ARG A 152 -6.28 -19.73 -7.18
CA ARG A 152 -6.55 -21.18 -7.27
C ARG A 152 -5.65 -21.95 -8.24
N LYS A 153 -4.55 -21.34 -8.71
CA LYS A 153 -3.52 -22.00 -9.51
C LYS A 153 -2.28 -22.21 -8.66
N THR A 154 -1.77 -23.44 -8.66
CA THR A 154 -0.51 -23.77 -8.01
C THR A 154 0.66 -23.18 -8.80
N LEU A 155 1.63 -22.63 -8.08
CA LEU A 155 2.86 -22.08 -8.63
C LEU A 155 4.07 -22.86 -8.09
N ASP A 156 5.08 -23.05 -8.93
CA ASP A 156 6.37 -23.61 -8.51
C ASP A 156 7.22 -22.56 -7.77
N TYR A 157 7.03 -21.29 -8.14
CA TYR A 157 7.69 -20.14 -7.54
C TYR A 157 6.80 -18.89 -7.59
N ALA A 158 7.15 -17.89 -6.78
CA ALA A 158 6.57 -16.56 -6.80
C ALA A 158 7.70 -15.52 -6.81
N GLU A 159 7.50 -14.42 -7.52
CA GLU A 159 8.46 -13.34 -7.66
C GLU A 159 7.84 -11.97 -7.39
N ALA A 160 8.68 -10.95 -7.26
CA ALA A 160 8.26 -9.58 -7.00
C ALA A 160 7.10 -9.14 -7.91
N GLY A 161 6.01 -8.64 -7.31
CA GLY A 161 4.78 -8.25 -7.98
C GLY A 161 3.66 -9.29 -7.94
N ASP A 162 3.97 -10.56 -7.67
CA ASP A 162 2.97 -11.62 -7.58
C ASP A 162 2.16 -11.52 -6.27
N ASN A 163 0.82 -11.56 -6.36
CA ASN A 163 -0.08 -11.69 -5.22
C ASN A 163 -0.33 -13.17 -4.93
N VAL A 164 0.26 -13.72 -3.88
CA VAL A 164 0.27 -15.18 -3.63
C VAL A 164 -0.19 -15.53 -2.22
N GLY A 165 -0.71 -16.75 -2.07
CA GLY A 165 -0.83 -17.45 -0.80
C GLY A 165 0.33 -18.44 -0.62
N ALA A 166 1.13 -18.25 0.43
CA ALA A 166 2.23 -19.13 0.81
C ALA A 166 1.82 -20.07 1.94
N LEU A 167 1.83 -21.39 1.69
CA LEU A 167 1.54 -22.42 2.69
C LEU A 167 2.79 -22.71 3.54
N LEU A 168 2.69 -22.51 4.85
CA LEU A 168 3.82 -22.56 5.78
C LEU A 168 3.83 -23.85 6.61
N ARG A 169 4.99 -24.52 6.67
CA ARG A 169 5.15 -25.77 7.43
C ARG A 169 5.22 -25.50 8.92
N GLY A 170 4.39 -26.19 9.69
CA GLY A 170 4.48 -26.20 11.16
C GLY A 170 4.14 -24.87 11.83
N VAL A 171 3.59 -23.92 11.07
CA VAL A 171 3.13 -22.61 11.56
C VAL A 171 1.63 -22.70 11.77
N THR A 172 1.16 -22.34 12.96
CA THR A 172 -0.28 -22.18 13.22
C THR A 172 -0.71 -20.74 12.98
N ARG A 173 -2.01 -20.50 12.88
CA ARG A 173 -2.56 -19.13 12.75
C ARG A 173 -2.16 -18.21 13.91
N GLU A 174 -1.84 -18.75 15.07
CA GLU A 174 -1.39 -17.96 16.23
C GLU A 174 0.09 -17.56 16.14
N ASN A 175 0.87 -18.19 15.25
CA ASN A 175 2.31 -17.92 15.10
C ASN A 175 2.61 -16.88 14.02
N ILE A 176 1.60 -16.47 13.26
CA ILE A 176 1.75 -15.50 12.17
C ILE A 176 0.53 -14.60 12.10
N GLU A 177 0.78 -13.31 11.94
CA GLU A 177 -0.27 -12.29 11.87
C GLU A 177 -0.01 -11.25 10.78
N ARG A 178 -1.08 -10.53 10.41
CA ARG A 178 -1.00 -9.40 9.49
C ARG A 178 -0.01 -8.37 10.05
N GLY A 179 0.84 -7.85 9.17
CA GLY A 179 1.83 -6.85 9.53
C GLY A 179 3.24 -7.37 9.75
N GLN A 180 3.39 -8.69 9.88
CA GLN A 180 4.69 -9.35 9.74
C GLN A 180 5.09 -9.45 8.27
N VAL A 181 6.34 -9.84 8.02
CA VAL A 181 6.84 -10.15 6.68
C VAL A 181 7.37 -11.58 6.63
N LEU A 182 7.18 -12.26 5.50
CA LEU A 182 7.98 -13.42 5.14
C LEU A 182 9.23 -12.93 4.43
N ALA A 183 10.41 -13.33 4.90
CA ALA A 183 11.69 -12.88 4.35
C ALA A 183 12.64 -14.04 4.09
N ALA A 184 13.58 -13.84 3.16
CA ALA A 184 14.74 -14.72 3.03
C ALA A 184 15.52 -14.74 4.37
N PRO A 185 15.97 -15.91 4.86
CA PRO A 185 16.58 -16.01 6.18
C PRO A 185 17.79 -15.09 6.38
N GLY A 186 17.81 -14.34 7.50
CA GLY A 186 18.91 -13.46 7.88
C GLY A 186 19.01 -12.16 7.09
N THR A 187 18.00 -11.81 6.30
CA THR A 187 18.05 -10.63 5.40
C THR A 187 17.34 -9.40 5.96
N ILE A 188 16.53 -9.57 7.00
CA ILE A 188 15.79 -8.49 7.66
C ILE A 188 15.89 -8.67 9.17
N THR A 189 16.31 -7.62 9.87
CA THR A 189 16.26 -7.53 11.32
C THR A 189 15.14 -6.58 11.72
N PRO A 190 14.27 -6.93 12.68
CA PRO A 190 13.19 -6.05 13.04
C PRO A 190 13.69 -4.97 14.02
N HIS A 191 13.20 -3.75 13.85
CA HIS A 191 13.63 -2.57 14.59
C HIS A 191 12.44 -1.90 15.30
N THR A 192 12.70 -1.29 16.47
CA THR A 192 11.72 -0.47 17.20
C THR A 192 12.05 1.01 17.16
N LYS A 193 13.29 1.37 16.83
CA LYS A 193 13.78 2.75 16.86
C LYS A 193 14.28 3.16 15.50
N PHE A 194 13.85 4.34 15.05
CA PHE A 194 14.33 4.95 13.83
C PHE A 194 14.23 6.47 13.92
N GLU A 195 15.00 7.15 13.08
CA GLU A 195 14.83 8.57 12.79
C GLU A 195 14.09 8.70 11.47
N ALA A 196 13.15 9.64 11.40
CA ALA A 196 12.37 9.90 10.20
C ALA A 196 12.22 11.41 9.97
N GLU A 197 12.21 11.78 8.70
CA GLU A 197 11.75 13.09 8.25
C GLU A 197 10.27 12.98 7.93
N VAL A 198 9.46 13.83 8.56
CA VAL A 198 8.00 13.74 8.51
C VAL A 198 7.41 15.09 8.14
N TYR A 199 6.55 15.07 7.13
CA TYR A 199 5.64 16.17 6.83
C TYR A 199 4.36 16.01 7.64
N VAL A 200 4.00 17.03 8.42
CA VAL A 200 2.76 17.05 9.19
C VAL A 200 1.69 17.79 8.39
N LEU A 201 0.63 17.09 8.02
CA LEU A 201 -0.46 17.68 7.24
C LEU A 201 -1.07 18.92 7.90
N THR A 202 -1.33 19.93 7.09
CA THR A 202 -2.09 21.13 7.46
C THR A 202 -3.55 20.79 7.76
N LYS A 203 -4.28 21.74 8.36
CA LYS A 203 -5.71 21.59 8.61
C LYS A 203 -6.50 21.48 7.30
N GLU A 204 -6.08 22.22 6.29
CA GLU A 204 -6.72 22.30 4.96
C GLU A 204 -6.57 20.98 4.20
N GLU A 205 -5.48 20.25 4.42
CA GLU A 205 -5.26 18.88 3.91
C GLU A 205 -6.00 17.80 4.72
N GLY A 206 -6.81 18.18 5.72
CA GLY A 206 -7.52 17.25 6.60
C GLY A 206 -6.68 16.72 7.77
N GLY A 207 -5.52 17.33 8.02
CA GLY A 207 -4.63 17.01 9.12
C GLY A 207 -5.11 17.53 10.48
N ARG A 208 -4.14 17.72 11.39
CA ARG A 208 -4.42 18.17 12.74
C ARG A 208 -4.81 19.65 12.77
N HIS A 209 -5.71 20.01 13.68
CA HIS A 209 -6.05 21.41 13.96
C HIS A 209 -5.09 22.11 14.92
N THR A 210 -4.38 21.33 15.75
CA THR A 210 -3.55 21.84 16.85
C THR A 210 -2.17 21.16 16.83
N PRO A 211 -1.14 21.86 17.33
CA PRO A 211 0.20 21.30 17.40
C PRO A 211 0.26 20.05 18.28
N PHE A 212 1.36 19.32 18.17
CA PHE A 212 1.72 18.26 19.11
C PHE A 212 3.11 18.49 19.70
N LEU A 213 3.35 17.86 20.85
CA LEU A 213 4.58 17.95 21.62
C LEU A 213 5.32 16.61 21.57
N SER A 214 6.56 16.60 22.04
CA SER A 214 7.29 15.36 22.33
C SER A 214 6.47 14.45 23.27
N ASN A 215 6.61 13.13 23.13
CA ASN A 215 5.76 12.07 23.69
C ASN A 215 4.37 11.92 23.07
N TYR A 216 4.09 12.57 21.94
CA TYR A 216 2.89 12.24 21.16
C TYR A 216 2.93 10.78 20.69
N ARG A 217 1.77 10.10 20.74
CA ARG A 217 1.65 8.65 20.48
C ARG A 217 0.68 8.33 19.34
N PRO A 218 1.03 8.62 18.07
CA PRO A 218 0.22 8.23 16.93
C PRO A 218 0.41 6.75 16.56
N GLN A 219 -0.43 6.27 15.65
CA GLN A 219 -0.20 5.02 14.91
C GLN A 219 0.71 5.31 13.71
N PHE A 220 1.71 4.46 13.50
CA PHE A 220 2.59 4.49 12.33
C PHE A 220 2.23 3.34 11.41
N TYR A 221 1.88 3.66 10.16
CA TYR A 221 1.55 2.67 9.15
C TYR A 221 2.81 2.25 8.39
N PHE A 222 3.15 0.97 8.47
CA PHE A 222 4.21 0.33 7.70
C PHE A 222 3.61 -0.77 6.84
N ARG A 223 3.54 -0.56 5.53
CA ARG A 223 2.99 -1.53 4.57
C ARG A 223 1.59 -2.01 4.99
N THR A 224 1.48 -3.18 5.61
CA THR A 224 0.22 -3.82 6.01
C THR A 224 -0.11 -3.69 7.49
N THR A 225 0.78 -3.11 8.31
CA THR A 225 0.60 -2.93 9.76
C THR A 225 0.46 -1.47 10.16
N ASP A 226 -0.24 -1.23 11.25
CA ASP A 226 -0.15 -0.02 12.04
C ASP A 226 0.36 -0.35 13.45
N ILE A 227 1.38 0.38 13.91
CA ILE A 227 1.99 0.19 15.23
C ILE A 227 2.08 1.53 15.94
N THR A 228 1.69 1.57 17.22
CA THR A 228 1.80 2.78 18.01
C THR A 228 3.27 3.11 18.26
N GLY A 229 3.67 4.36 18.03
CA GLY A 229 5.01 4.83 18.32
C GLY A 229 5.00 6.04 19.24
N VAL A 230 6.07 6.24 20.00
CA VAL A 230 6.29 7.45 20.79
C VAL A 230 7.26 8.34 20.02
N ILE A 231 6.83 9.57 19.76
CA ILE A 231 7.67 10.57 19.09
C ILE A 231 8.53 11.31 20.10
N THR A 232 9.82 11.43 19.81
CA THR A 232 10.74 12.34 20.49
C THR A 232 11.18 13.42 19.52
N LEU A 233 10.85 14.67 19.83
CA LEU A 233 11.26 15.84 19.05
C LEU A 233 12.70 16.27 19.42
N PRO A 234 13.43 16.92 18.49
CA PRO A 234 14.71 17.57 18.79
C PRO A 234 14.61 18.59 19.93
N GLU A 235 15.70 18.80 20.68
CA GLU A 235 15.73 19.70 21.85
C GLU A 235 15.34 21.15 21.52
N ASP A 236 15.63 21.60 20.29
CA ASP A 236 15.33 22.94 19.78
C ASP A 236 13.91 23.06 19.21
N THR A 237 13.16 21.96 19.15
CA THR A 237 11.79 21.90 18.58
C THR A 237 10.77 21.62 19.69
N PRO A 238 10.24 22.65 20.37
CA PRO A 238 9.35 22.46 21.52
C PRO A 238 7.98 21.89 21.13
N MET A 239 7.51 22.18 19.91
CA MET A 239 6.25 21.70 19.36
C MET A 239 6.32 21.66 17.84
N VAL A 240 5.48 20.84 17.22
CA VAL A 240 5.33 20.74 15.76
C VAL A 240 3.94 21.22 15.38
N MET A 241 3.87 22.18 14.45
CA MET A 241 2.65 22.76 13.92
C MET A 241 2.16 21.96 12.70
N PRO A 242 0.85 21.94 12.42
CA PRO A 242 0.33 21.49 11.12
C PRO A 242 0.99 22.28 9.98
N GLY A 243 1.54 21.57 8.98
CA GLY A 243 2.30 22.11 7.85
C GLY A 243 3.82 22.02 7.97
N ASP A 244 4.35 21.65 9.14
CA ASP A 244 5.80 21.59 9.35
C ASP A 244 6.42 20.32 8.73
N ASN A 245 7.66 20.47 8.25
CA ASN A 245 8.57 19.34 8.01
C ASN A 245 9.53 19.24 9.20
N VAL A 246 9.60 18.06 9.82
CA VAL A 246 10.41 17.86 11.03
C VAL A 246 11.13 16.51 11.00
N THR A 247 12.38 16.50 11.43
CA THR A 247 13.10 15.28 11.77
C THR A 247 12.75 14.87 13.19
N MET A 248 12.30 13.64 13.40
CA MET A 248 11.95 13.12 14.73
C MET A 248 12.47 11.70 14.94
N SER A 249 12.76 11.36 16.19
CA SER A 249 13.04 9.97 16.58
C SER A 249 11.75 9.31 17.02
N VAL A 250 11.53 8.07 16.59
CA VAL A 250 10.34 7.29 16.91
C VAL A 250 10.74 5.99 17.62
N GLU A 251 10.01 5.64 18.68
CA GLU A 251 10.11 4.35 19.36
C GLU A 251 8.77 3.61 19.30
N LEU A 252 8.70 2.53 18.54
CA LEU A 252 7.53 1.67 18.35
C LEU A 252 7.31 0.75 19.55
N ILE A 253 6.04 0.46 19.87
CA ILE A 253 5.67 -0.48 20.94
C ILE A 253 6.00 -1.94 20.59
N ASN A 254 6.10 -2.25 19.29
CA ASN A 254 6.44 -3.56 18.75
C ASN A 254 7.50 -3.40 17.65
N PRO A 255 8.42 -4.36 17.50
CA PRO A 255 9.44 -4.33 16.46
C PRO A 255 8.81 -4.54 15.07
N VAL A 256 9.27 -3.82 14.05
CA VAL A 256 8.76 -3.92 12.66
C VAL A 256 9.92 -4.18 11.70
N ALA A 257 9.65 -4.85 10.59
CA ALA A 257 10.59 -5.01 9.49
C ALA A 257 10.78 -3.69 8.73
N ILE A 258 11.78 -2.91 9.13
CA ILE A 258 12.17 -1.62 8.55
C ILE A 258 13.53 -1.79 7.88
#